data_AF-A0A7J3LYB6-F1
#
_entry.id   AF-A0A7J3LYB6-F1
#
_cell.length_a   1.000
_cell.length_b   1.000
_cell.length_c   1.000
_cell.angle_alpha   90.00
_cell.angle_beta   90.00
_cell.angle_gamma   90.00
#
_symmetry.space_group_name_H-M   'P 1'
#
loop_
_entity.id
_entity.type
_entity.pdbx_description
1 polymer ?
#
loop_
_entity_poly.entity_id
_entity_poly.type
_entity_poly.pdbx_seq_one_letter_code
_entity_poly.pdbx_strand_id
1 'polypeptide(L)'
;MMGIVMEKLKALSLSELIDVRRFVEVWDEKLCRIAEKLRCRREIDTVKAVYRFNIDKLRYPFTADGKPSTGFKIEVFPWLRFGSIFKIYLRSWEEDYAWLKPSRLIEVGYGICVDTSNLCTTLLRILGFDAYTSIGVVKPRTGSDRYYGHAWTRVRIDSLWYIIETTIHGVRKLPPLIPYSNGGELAIEYIEAAYFDERKVHVDSELWRRYSLTLDRIAYLDQGVGNTE
;
A
#
# COMPACT_ATOMS: atom_id res chain seq x y z
N MET A 1 -15.54 24.50 33.50
CA MET A 1 -14.19 23.97 33.16
C MET A 1 -14.23 22.64 32.42
N MET A 2 -14.85 21.57 32.98
CA MET A 2 -14.92 20.24 32.31
C MET A 2 -15.48 20.24 30.88
N GLY A 3 -16.46 21.09 30.55
CA GLY A 3 -17.04 21.17 29.20
C GLY A 3 -16.03 21.50 28.10
N ILE A 4 -15.18 22.51 28.31
CA ILE A 4 -14.15 22.93 27.34
C ILE A 4 -13.08 21.84 27.15
N VAL A 5 -12.78 21.08 28.21
CA VAL A 5 -11.87 19.93 28.14
C VAL A 5 -12.49 18.79 27.33
N MET A 6 -13.80 18.51 27.49
CA MET A 6 -14.48 17.49 26.70
C MET A 6 -14.74 17.92 25.24
N GLU A 7 -14.96 19.21 24.95
CA GLU A 7 -14.99 19.70 23.55
C GLU A 7 -13.61 19.60 22.90
N LYS A 8 -12.53 19.98 23.60
CA LYS A 8 -11.17 19.78 23.09
C LYS A 8 -10.82 18.29 22.93
N LEU A 9 -11.29 17.41 23.80
CA LEU A 9 -11.12 15.97 23.65
C LEU A 9 -11.96 15.39 22.48
N LYS A 10 -13.17 15.91 22.22
CA LYS A 10 -13.94 15.56 21.01
C LYS A 10 -13.31 16.09 19.73
N ALA A 11 -12.69 17.27 19.77
CA ALA A 11 -11.92 17.83 18.67
C ALA A 11 -10.58 17.10 18.46
N LEU A 12 -9.98 16.54 19.51
CA LEU A 12 -8.80 15.67 19.45
C LEU A 12 -9.12 14.22 19.07
N SER A 13 -10.36 13.75 19.30
CA SER A 13 -10.83 12.44 18.79
C SER A 13 -11.26 12.47 17.33
N LEU A 14 -11.30 13.65 16.71
CA LEU A 14 -11.15 13.81 15.26
C LEU A 14 -9.65 13.80 14.96
N SER A 15 -9.04 12.60 15.01
CA SER A 15 -7.74 12.38 14.39
C SER A 15 -7.79 12.92 12.97
N GLU A 16 -6.79 13.73 12.56
CA GLU A 16 -6.79 14.37 11.24
C GLU A 16 -7.03 13.31 10.16
N LEU A 17 -8.22 13.34 9.56
CA LEU A 17 -8.62 12.32 8.60
C LEU A 17 -7.70 12.41 7.38
N ILE A 18 -6.84 11.42 7.19
CA ILE A 18 -5.81 11.45 6.15
C ILE A 18 -6.43 11.02 4.82
N ASP A 19 -6.35 11.85 3.80
CA ASP A 19 -6.71 11.49 2.43
C ASP A 19 -5.71 10.46 1.86
N VAL A 20 -6.19 9.25 1.55
CA VAL A 20 -5.37 8.14 1.02
C VAL A 20 -4.62 8.48 -0.25
N ARG A 21 -5.16 9.39 -1.08
CA ARG A 21 -4.54 9.81 -2.34
C ARG A 21 -3.17 10.44 -2.12
N ARG A 22 -2.92 10.99 -0.92
CA ARG A 22 -1.63 11.56 -0.49
C ARG A 22 -0.52 10.52 -0.30
N PHE A 23 -0.84 9.22 -0.30
CA PHE A 23 0.14 8.14 -0.30
C PHE A 23 0.52 7.67 -1.72
N VAL A 24 -0.01 8.30 -2.77
CA VAL A 24 0.40 8.06 -4.17
C VAL A 24 1.19 9.26 -4.67
N GLU A 25 2.50 9.28 -4.39
CA GLU A 25 3.38 10.46 -4.51
C GLU A 25 3.94 10.66 -5.94
N VAL A 26 3.08 10.82 -6.94
CA VAL A 26 3.50 10.90 -8.36
C VAL A 26 4.32 12.13 -8.73
N TRP A 27 4.45 13.10 -7.82
CA TRP A 27 5.17 14.36 -8.01
C TRP A 27 6.54 14.39 -7.30
N ASP A 28 6.92 13.35 -6.56
CA ASP A 28 8.22 13.30 -5.88
C ASP A 28 9.36 13.07 -6.90
N GLU A 29 10.29 14.02 -6.99
CA GLU A 29 11.39 13.97 -7.97
C GLU A 29 12.26 12.71 -7.86
N LYS A 30 12.48 12.20 -6.65
CA LYS A 30 13.32 11.02 -6.40
C LYS A 30 12.59 9.77 -6.86
N LEU A 31 11.27 9.68 -6.65
CA LEU A 31 10.43 8.62 -7.22
C LEU A 31 10.37 8.72 -8.75
N CYS A 32 10.23 9.92 -9.32
CA CYS A 32 10.27 10.12 -10.77
C CYS A 32 11.57 9.64 -11.41
N ARG A 33 12.73 10.01 -10.83
CA ARG A 33 14.05 9.56 -11.29
C ARG A 33 14.29 8.06 -11.09
N ILE A 34 13.56 7.40 -10.20
CA ILE A 34 13.60 5.95 -10.02
C ILE A 34 12.70 5.28 -11.06
N ALA A 35 11.46 5.76 -11.22
CA ALA A 35 10.48 5.24 -12.14
C ALA A 35 11.01 5.23 -13.58
N GLU A 36 11.55 6.34 -14.07
CA GLU A 36 12.10 6.41 -15.45
C GLU A 36 13.26 5.43 -15.71
N LYS A 37 14.02 5.03 -14.69
CA LYS A 37 15.06 4.00 -14.83
C LYS A 37 14.51 2.57 -14.94
N LEU A 38 13.24 2.39 -14.61
CA LEU A 38 12.51 1.11 -14.73
C LEU A 38 11.71 1.04 -16.04
N ARG A 39 11.58 2.15 -16.78
CA ARG A 39 10.88 2.21 -18.07
C ARG A 39 11.56 1.30 -19.09
N CYS A 40 10.80 0.36 -19.63
CA CYS A 40 11.21 -0.57 -20.67
C CYS A 40 10.42 -0.32 -21.97
N ARG A 41 10.87 -0.89 -23.09
CA ARG A 41 10.21 -0.71 -24.40
C ARG A 41 8.79 -1.27 -24.46
N ARG A 42 8.47 -2.27 -23.62
CA ARG A 42 7.14 -2.89 -23.54
C ARG A 42 6.51 -2.58 -22.18
N GLU A 43 5.19 -2.42 -22.17
CA GLU A 43 4.41 -2.20 -20.95
C GLU A 43 4.65 -3.30 -19.92
N ILE A 44 4.42 -4.57 -20.32
CA ILE A 44 4.59 -5.74 -19.46
C ILE A 44 5.99 -5.86 -18.83
N ASP A 45 7.03 -5.46 -19.55
CA ASP A 45 8.42 -5.52 -19.04
C ASP A 45 8.70 -4.36 -18.08
N THR A 46 8.08 -3.19 -18.32
CA THR A 46 8.10 -2.05 -17.38
C THR A 46 7.39 -2.40 -16.07
N VAL A 47 6.21 -3.02 -16.13
CA VAL A 47 5.49 -3.48 -14.93
C VAL A 47 6.31 -4.51 -14.16
N LYS A 48 6.94 -5.47 -14.85
CA LYS A 48 7.84 -6.45 -14.21
C LYS A 48 9.07 -5.80 -13.58
N ALA A 49 9.62 -4.75 -14.19
CA ALA A 49 10.75 -3.99 -13.62
C ALA A 49 10.34 -3.26 -12.33
N VAL A 50 9.16 -2.62 -12.31
CA VAL A 50 8.62 -1.98 -11.09
C VAL A 50 8.29 -3.00 -10.00
N TYR A 51 7.67 -4.13 -10.36
CA TYR A 51 7.39 -5.21 -9.41
C TYR A 51 8.68 -5.77 -8.81
N ARG A 52 9.69 -6.06 -9.66
CA ARG A 52 11.01 -6.51 -9.23
C ARG A 52 11.69 -5.50 -8.31
N PHE A 53 11.65 -4.21 -8.65
CA PHE A 53 12.22 -3.14 -7.81
C PHE A 53 11.58 -3.15 -6.41
N ASN A 54 10.27 -3.33 -6.31
CA ASN A 54 9.56 -3.38 -5.05
C ASN A 54 10.06 -4.55 -4.17
N ILE A 55 10.07 -5.77 -4.72
CA ILE A 55 10.58 -6.99 -4.06
C ILE A 55 12.04 -6.89 -3.64
N ASP A 56 12.90 -6.32 -4.49
CA ASP A 56 14.35 -6.29 -4.26
C ASP A 56 14.77 -5.16 -3.29
N LYS A 57 13.94 -4.12 -3.11
CA LYS A 57 14.25 -2.96 -2.24
C LYS A 57 13.55 -2.98 -0.89
N LEU A 58 12.43 -3.68 -0.77
CA LEU A 58 11.59 -3.64 0.42
C LEU A 58 11.58 -5.00 1.13
N ARG A 59 11.47 -4.95 2.44
CA ARG A 59 11.32 -6.13 3.29
C ARG A 59 10.06 -5.99 4.12
N TYR A 60 9.23 -7.03 4.15
CA TYR A 60 8.09 -7.04 5.06
C TYR A 60 8.60 -7.15 6.50
N PRO A 61 8.06 -6.38 7.45
CA PRO A 61 8.41 -6.54 8.85
C PRO A 61 7.81 -7.83 9.40
N PHE A 62 8.65 -8.83 9.67
CA PHE A 62 8.27 -10.02 10.44
C PHE A 62 8.74 -9.92 11.90
N THR A 63 7.99 -10.56 12.80
CA THR A 63 8.42 -10.91 14.16
C THR A 63 9.51 -11.98 14.14
N ALA A 64 10.16 -12.24 15.28
CA ALA A 64 11.19 -13.27 15.39
C ALA A 64 10.66 -14.69 15.13
N ASP A 65 9.36 -14.93 15.37
CA ASP A 65 8.63 -16.15 15.04
C ASP A 65 7.99 -16.13 13.63
N GLY A 66 8.36 -15.17 12.77
CA GLY A 66 7.99 -15.14 11.36
C GLY A 66 6.58 -14.65 11.05
N LYS A 67 5.84 -14.09 12.02
CA LYS A 67 4.49 -13.56 11.82
C LYS A 67 4.55 -12.13 11.24
N PRO A 68 3.57 -11.72 10.41
CA PRO A 68 3.41 -10.34 9.97
C PRO A 68 3.34 -9.37 11.16
N SER A 69 4.14 -8.30 11.11
CA SER A 69 4.11 -7.19 12.07
C SER A 69 3.34 -6.01 11.45
N THR A 70 2.28 -5.56 12.11
CA THR A 70 1.53 -4.36 11.74
C THR A 70 1.88 -3.15 12.63
N GLY A 71 2.26 -3.38 13.88
CA GLY A 71 2.83 -2.37 14.78
C GLY A 71 4.33 -2.22 14.57
N PHE A 72 4.72 -1.42 13.58
CA PHE A 72 6.11 -1.32 13.11
C PHE A 72 6.57 0.14 13.04
N LYS A 73 7.22 0.62 14.10
CA LYS A 73 7.94 1.89 14.08
C LYS A 73 9.40 1.65 13.74
N ILE A 74 9.91 2.33 12.72
CA ILE A 74 11.35 2.53 12.53
C ILE A 74 11.71 3.97 12.87
N GLU A 75 12.48 4.11 13.94
CA GLU A 75 13.25 5.31 14.19
C GLU A 75 14.61 5.18 13.48
N VAL A 76 14.77 5.97 12.42
CA VAL A 76 16.04 6.11 11.70
C VAL A 76 16.87 7.18 12.41
N PHE A 77 18.15 6.89 12.66
CA PHE A 77 19.10 7.83 13.27
C PHE A 77 20.19 8.25 12.25
N PRO A 78 19.94 9.22 11.35
CA PRO A 78 20.88 9.58 10.28
C PRO A 78 22.26 10.04 10.75
N TRP A 79 22.38 10.50 12.00
CA TRP A 79 23.63 10.96 12.60
C TRP A 79 24.49 9.84 13.19
N LEU A 80 23.92 8.67 13.47
CA LEU A 80 24.63 7.47 13.93
C LEU A 80 25.13 6.64 12.74
N ARG A 81 25.93 7.27 11.87
CA ARG A 81 26.59 6.65 10.72
C ARG A 81 28.01 6.20 11.06
N PHE A 82 28.18 4.91 11.29
CA PHE A 82 29.52 4.29 11.31
C PHE A 82 29.92 3.89 9.88
N GLY A 83 30.53 4.84 9.17
CA GLY A 83 30.91 4.70 7.76
C GLY A 83 29.73 4.70 6.79
N SER A 84 29.97 4.26 5.56
CA SER A 84 29.00 4.26 4.46
C SER A 84 28.01 3.07 4.47
N ILE A 85 28.13 2.16 5.44
CA ILE A 85 27.54 0.81 5.38
C ILE A 85 26.53 0.53 6.52
N PHE A 86 26.65 1.21 7.66
CA PHE A 86 25.79 0.97 8.82
C PHE A 86 24.81 2.13 9.06
N LYS A 87 23.52 1.84 8.86
CA LYS A 87 22.39 2.60 9.42
C LYS A 87 21.92 1.86 10.68
N ILE A 88 21.91 2.54 11.83
CA ILE A 88 21.23 2.01 13.02
C ILE A 88 19.75 2.35 12.91
N TYR A 89 18.91 1.34 13.10
CA TYR A 89 17.46 1.45 13.21
C TYR A 89 17.06 1.02 14.62
N LEU A 90 16.38 1.87 15.38
CA LEU A 90 15.63 1.37 16.54
C LEU A 90 14.26 0.95 16.04
N ARG A 91 13.92 -0.31 16.34
CA ARG A 91 12.65 -0.95 16.00
C ARG A 91 11.84 -1.04 17.30
N SER A 92 10.85 -0.18 17.46
CA SER A 92 9.85 -0.32 18.54
C SER A 92 8.54 -0.89 17.98
N TRP A 93 7.81 -1.55 18.88
CA TRP A 93 6.66 -2.39 18.56
C TRP A 93 5.38 -1.84 19.22
N GLU A 94 5.30 -0.52 19.37
CA GLU A 94 4.42 0.15 20.32
C GLU A 94 3.45 1.16 19.67
N GLU A 95 3.47 1.32 18.35
CA GLU A 95 2.62 2.30 17.65
C GLU A 95 1.52 1.66 16.79
N ASP A 96 0.35 2.31 16.82
CA ASP A 96 -0.79 2.04 15.95
C ASP A 96 -0.41 2.11 14.47
N TYR A 97 -1.13 1.34 13.64
CA TYR A 97 -1.01 1.27 12.18
C TYR A 97 -0.80 2.65 11.53
N ALA A 98 0.41 2.88 11.02
CA ALA A 98 0.83 4.15 10.42
C ALA A 98 1.47 3.87 9.05
N TRP A 99 0.80 4.30 7.99
CA TRP A 99 1.27 4.07 6.62
C TRP A 99 2.50 4.93 6.34
N LEU A 100 3.50 4.34 5.68
CA LEU A 100 4.65 5.07 5.19
C LEU A 100 4.38 5.63 3.80
N LYS A 101 4.71 6.91 3.64
CA LYS A 101 4.77 7.54 2.32
C LYS A 101 5.81 6.84 1.42
N PRO A 102 5.55 6.66 0.11
CA PRO A 102 6.48 6.05 -0.84
C PRO A 102 7.91 6.64 -0.81
N SER A 103 8.04 7.97 -0.75
CA SER A 103 9.32 8.68 -0.64
C SER A 103 10.15 8.24 0.57
N ARG A 104 9.47 8.06 1.72
CA ARG A 104 10.03 7.61 3.01
C ARG A 104 10.29 6.11 3.03
N LEU A 105 9.40 5.31 2.46
CA LEU A 105 9.53 3.85 2.39
C LEU A 105 10.85 3.43 1.73
N ILE A 106 11.26 4.11 0.66
CA ILE A 106 12.56 3.85 -0.01
C ILE A 106 13.78 4.14 0.90
N GLU A 107 13.67 5.04 1.86
CA GLU A 107 14.78 5.37 2.78
C GLU A 107 14.94 4.36 3.91
N VAL A 108 13.79 3.82 4.34
CA VAL A 108 13.64 2.87 5.43
C VAL A 108 13.93 1.45 4.93
N GLY A 109 13.44 1.06 3.74
CA GLY A 109 13.61 -0.27 3.16
C GLY A 109 12.71 -1.36 3.76
N TYR A 110 11.75 -0.97 4.61
CA TYR A 110 10.77 -1.85 5.24
C TYR A 110 9.41 -1.17 5.27
N GLY A 111 8.36 -1.95 4.99
CA GLY A 111 6.97 -1.49 5.03
C GLY A 111 6.00 -2.67 4.96
N ILE A 112 4.76 -2.40 5.32
CA ILE A 112 3.64 -3.35 5.30
C ILE A 112 2.92 -3.34 3.93
N CYS A 113 1.91 -4.20 3.75
CA CYS A 113 1.23 -4.44 2.47
C CYS A 113 0.76 -3.17 1.75
N VAL A 114 0.24 -2.20 2.51
CA VAL A 114 -0.26 -0.94 1.97
C VAL A 114 0.88 0.01 1.59
N ASP A 115 2.00 0.03 2.32
CA ASP A 115 3.18 0.83 1.97
C ASP A 115 3.79 0.34 0.66
N THR A 116 4.01 -0.98 0.55
CA THR A 116 4.62 -1.61 -0.63
C THR A 116 3.74 -1.44 -1.86
N SER A 117 2.42 -1.55 -1.69
CA SER A 117 1.43 -1.26 -2.73
C SER A 117 1.43 0.22 -3.13
N ASN A 118 1.38 1.15 -2.17
CA ASN A 118 1.44 2.58 -2.45
C ASN A 118 2.68 2.98 -3.25
N LEU A 119 3.86 2.41 -2.95
CA LEU A 119 5.05 2.66 -3.76
C LEU A 119 4.95 2.01 -5.16
N CYS A 120 4.44 0.79 -5.28
CA CYS A 120 4.28 0.13 -6.59
C CYS A 120 3.31 0.93 -7.49
N THR A 121 2.14 1.28 -6.95
CA THR A 121 1.16 2.17 -7.57
C THR A 121 1.82 3.49 -7.98
N THR A 122 2.52 4.18 -7.08
CA THR A 122 3.17 5.47 -7.37
C THR A 122 4.13 5.38 -8.56
N LEU A 123 5.02 4.39 -8.58
CA LEU A 123 5.99 4.21 -9.67
C LEU A 123 5.29 3.90 -11.02
N LEU A 124 4.23 3.10 -11.01
CA LEU A 124 3.43 2.82 -12.21
C LEU A 124 2.66 4.04 -12.70
N ARG A 125 2.08 4.83 -11.78
CA ARG A 125 1.36 6.07 -12.09
C ARG A 125 2.25 7.12 -12.72
N ILE A 126 3.46 7.31 -12.18
CA ILE A 126 4.49 8.17 -12.78
C ILE A 126 4.80 7.73 -14.23
N LEU A 127 4.91 6.41 -14.46
CA LEU A 127 5.22 5.86 -15.78
C LEU A 127 4.09 5.97 -16.80
N GLY A 128 2.89 6.40 -16.38
CA GLY A 128 1.71 6.61 -17.23
C GLY A 128 0.67 5.50 -17.20
N PHE A 129 0.83 4.50 -16.31
CA PHE A 129 -0.11 3.38 -16.24
C PHE A 129 -1.42 3.74 -15.53
N ASP A 130 -2.50 3.07 -15.94
CA ASP A 130 -3.76 3.03 -15.18
C ASP A 130 -3.57 1.99 -14.05
N ALA A 131 -3.34 2.47 -12.83
CA ALA A 131 -2.94 1.64 -11.68
C ALA A 131 -3.55 2.17 -10.39
N TYR A 132 -3.83 1.29 -9.43
CA TYR A 132 -4.42 1.66 -8.16
C TYR A 132 -3.81 0.85 -7.02
N THR A 133 -3.70 1.46 -5.84
CA THR A 133 -3.59 0.69 -4.60
C THR A 133 -5.00 0.19 -4.29
N SER A 134 -5.13 -1.13 -4.19
CA SER A 134 -6.35 -1.83 -3.80
C SER A 134 -6.24 -2.25 -2.34
N ILE A 135 -7.34 -2.14 -1.60
CA ILE A 135 -7.49 -2.61 -0.22
C ILE A 135 -8.72 -3.53 -0.17
N GLY A 136 -8.61 -4.61 0.59
CA GLY A 136 -9.72 -5.52 0.79
C GLY A 136 -9.31 -6.72 1.61
N VAL A 137 -9.78 -7.90 1.22
CA VAL A 137 -9.44 -9.16 1.89
C VAL A 137 -8.93 -10.21 0.92
N VAL A 138 -8.06 -11.08 1.42
CA VAL A 138 -7.67 -12.33 0.75
C VAL A 138 -8.20 -13.50 1.58
N LYS A 139 -8.82 -14.48 0.92
CA LYS A 139 -9.36 -15.70 1.55
C LYS A 139 -9.06 -16.95 0.71
N PRO A 140 -9.05 -18.16 1.29
CA PRO A 140 -9.01 -19.40 0.52
C PRO A 140 -10.27 -19.55 -0.34
N ARG A 141 -10.12 -20.04 -1.57
CA ARG A 141 -11.26 -20.38 -2.44
C ARG A 141 -12.11 -21.55 -1.92
N THR A 142 -11.54 -22.40 -1.07
CA THR A 142 -12.14 -23.66 -0.60
C THR A 142 -13.16 -23.43 0.52
N GLY A 143 -14.25 -22.71 0.23
CA GLY A 143 -15.44 -22.59 1.09
C GLY A 143 -15.18 -22.13 2.52
N SER A 144 -14.07 -21.42 2.77
CA SER A 144 -13.64 -21.06 4.12
C SER A 144 -13.89 -19.58 4.38
N ASP A 145 -14.60 -19.30 5.47
CA ASP A 145 -14.85 -17.92 5.93
C ASP A 145 -13.60 -17.27 6.57
N ARG A 146 -12.44 -17.95 6.55
CA ARG A 146 -11.17 -17.36 6.99
C ARG A 146 -10.66 -16.39 5.94
N TYR A 147 -10.55 -15.12 6.30
CA TYR A 147 -9.94 -14.09 5.48
C TYR A 147 -8.88 -13.32 6.30
N TYR A 148 -8.03 -12.57 5.61
CA TYR A 148 -7.19 -11.54 6.22
C TYR A 148 -7.29 -10.24 5.42
N GLY A 149 -7.25 -9.11 6.12
CA GLY A 149 -7.19 -7.79 5.50
C GLY A 149 -5.85 -7.59 4.80
N HIS A 150 -5.89 -7.08 3.56
CA HIS A 150 -4.71 -7.01 2.71
C HIS A 150 -4.76 -5.81 1.76
N ALA A 151 -3.60 -5.45 1.23
CA ALA A 151 -3.45 -4.42 0.20
C ALA A 151 -2.49 -4.90 -0.89
N TRP A 152 -2.83 -4.60 -2.14
CA TRP A 152 -2.07 -4.94 -3.34
C TRP A 152 -2.11 -3.78 -4.33
N THR A 153 -1.28 -3.83 -5.38
CA THR A 153 -1.44 -2.92 -6.52
C THR A 153 -2.16 -3.65 -7.63
N ARG A 154 -3.12 -2.99 -8.28
CA ARG A 154 -3.64 -3.43 -9.58
C ARG A 154 -3.19 -2.49 -10.68
N VAL A 155 -2.98 -3.02 -11.88
CA VAL A 155 -2.52 -2.27 -13.06
C VAL A 155 -3.18 -2.80 -14.33
N ARG A 156 -3.52 -1.90 -15.26
CA ARG A 156 -3.92 -2.27 -16.61
C ARG A 156 -2.68 -2.38 -17.50
N ILE A 157 -2.58 -3.48 -18.22
CA ILE A 157 -1.56 -3.72 -19.26
C ILE A 157 -2.34 -4.05 -20.52
N ASP A 158 -2.07 -3.33 -21.61
CA ASP A 158 -2.93 -3.33 -22.80
C ASP A 158 -4.41 -3.05 -22.40
N SER A 159 -5.30 -4.04 -22.54
CA SER A 159 -6.73 -3.97 -22.17
C SER A 159 -7.10 -4.75 -20.90
N LEU A 160 -6.14 -5.43 -20.25
CA LEU A 160 -6.42 -6.37 -19.15
C LEU A 160 -5.89 -5.86 -17.81
N TRP A 161 -6.68 -6.09 -16.76
CA TRP A 161 -6.29 -5.80 -15.37
C TRP A 161 -5.49 -6.95 -14.76
N TYR A 162 -4.44 -6.61 -14.02
CA TYR A 162 -3.59 -7.55 -13.28
C TYR A 162 -3.39 -7.08 -11.84
N ILE A 163 -3.28 -8.03 -10.91
CA ILE A 163 -2.86 -7.84 -9.52
C ILE A 163 -1.35 -8.09 -9.43
N ILE A 164 -0.69 -7.20 -8.67
CA ILE A 164 0.71 -7.27 -8.24
C ILE A 164 0.71 -7.51 -6.72
N GLU A 165 1.17 -8.67 -6.30
CA GLU A 165 1.29 -9.01 -4.88
C GLU A 165 2.61 -8.46 -4.30
N THR A 166 2.55 -7.25 -3.73
CA THR A 166 3.74 -6.50 -3.31
C THR A 166 4.35 -6.97 -1.98
N THR A 167 3.74 -7.94 -1.28
CA THR A 167 4.28 -8.45 0.01
C THR A 167 5.22 -9.65 -0.10
N ILE A 168 5.39 -10.23 -1.29
CA ILE A 168 6.31 -11.36 -1.48
C ILE A 168 7.75 -10.85 -1.56
N HIS A 169 8.61 -11.21 -0.61
CA HIS A 169 10.03 -10.86 -0.61
C HIS A 169 10.95 -12.07 -0.37
N GLY A 170 12.24 -11.91 -0.67
CA GLY A 170 13.25 -12.99 -0.54
C GLY A 170 13.16 -14.11 -1.59
N VAL A 171 12.27 -13.98 -2.58
CA VAL A 171 12.07 -14.95 -3.65
C VAL A 171 13.10 -14.79 -4.78
N ARG A 172 13.66 -15.90 -5.26
CA ARG A 172 14.63 -15.89 -6.38
C ARG A 172 13.99 -15.51 -7.73
N LYS A 173 12.74 -15.90 -7.95
CA LYS A 173 11.97 -15.60 -9.17
C LYS A 173 10.92 -14.54 -8.86
N LEU A 174 10.65 -13.64 -9.81
CA LEU A 174 9.53 -12.72 -9.73
C LEU A 174 8.24 -13.57 -9.68
N PRO A 175 7.31 -13.33 -8.74
CA PRO A 175 6.02 -14.00 -8.76
C PRO A 175 5.23 -13.61 -10.03
N PRO A 176 4.24 -14.41 -10.44
CA PRO A 176 3.41 -14.07 -11.59
C PRO A 176 2.60 -12.79 -11.32
N LEU A 177 2.27 -12.08 -12.40
CA LEU A 177 1.16 -11.12 -12.39
C LEU A 177 -0.14 -11.93 -12.47
N ILE A 178 -1.09 -11.65 -11.59
CA ILE A 178 -2.34 -12.43 -11.49
C ILE A 178 -3.41 -11.70 -12.30
N PRO A 179 -3.98 -12.26 -13.38
CA PRO A 179 -5.04 -11.58 -14.13
C PRO A 179 -6.26 -11.37 -13.23
N TYR A 180 -6.85 -10.17 -13.22
CA TYR A 180 -7.94 -9.81 -12.32
C TYR A 180 -9.22 -10.63 -12.59
N SER A 181 -9.43 -11.05 -13.84
CA SER A 181 -10.48 -12.00 -14.24
C SER A 181 -10.23 -13.42 -13.74
N ASN A 182 -8.97 -13.79 -13.50
CA ASN A 182 -8.53 -15.14 -13.18
C ASN A 182 -8.08 -15.17 -11.71
N GLY A 183 -9.04 -15.00 -10.79
CA GLY A 183 -8.81 -14.88 -9.34
C GLY A 183 -8.99 -16.14 -8.46
N GLY A 184 -8.52 -17.34 -8.79
CA GLY A 184 -7.95 -17.81 -10.05
C GLY A 184 -7.57 -19.28 -10.08
N GLU A 185 -6.53 -19.57 -10.86
CA GLU A 185 -5.72 -20.79 -10.72
C GLU A 185 -5.04 -20.89 -9.35
N LEU A 186 -4.94 -19.78 -8.62
CA LEU A 186 -4.46 -19.77 -7.24
C LEU A 186 -5.56 -20.25 -6.28
N ALA A 187 -5.17 -20.94 -5.21
CA ALA A 187 -6.08 -21.41 -4.15
C ALA A 187 -6.67 -20.28 -3.27
N ILE A 188 -6.42 -19.02 -3.63
CA ILE A 188 -6.84 -17.80 -2.91
C ILE A 188 -7.64 -16.88 -3.84
N GLU A 189 -8.56 -16.14 -3.25
CA GLU A 189 -9.40 -15.12 -3.89
C GLU A 189 -9.06 -13.74 -3.29
N TYR A 190 -8.91 -12.73 -4.14
CA TYR A 190 -8.72 -11.33 -3.76
C TYR A 190 -10.06 -10.61 -3.92
N ILE A 191 -10.58 -10.05 -2.83
CA ILE A 191 -11.84 -9.30 -2.81
C ILE A 191 -11.51 -7.85 -2.48
N GLU A 192 -11.55 -7.00 -3.50
CA GLU A 192 -11.33 -5.56 -3.36
C GLU A 192 -12.55 -4.89 -2.70
N ALA A 193 -12.32 -4.14 -1.62
CA ALA A 193 -13.34 -3.34 -0.95
C ALA A 193 -13.11 -1.83 -1.16
N ALA A 194 -11.89 -1.41 -1.52
CA ALA A 194 -11.59 -0.05 -1.94
C ALA A 194 -10.40 -0.02 -2.90
N TYR A 195 -10.29 1.05 -3.68
CA TYR A 195 -9.09 1.35 -4.47
C TYR A 195 -8.87 2.86 -4.62
N PHE A 196 -7.61 3.27 -4.78
CA PHE A 196 -7.26 4.68 -5.00
C PHE A 196 -5.98 4.87 -5.81
N ASP A 197 -5.90 6.02 -6.47
CA ASP A 197 -4.67 6.60 -7.04
C ASP A 197 -4.46 8.01 -6.46
N GLU A 198 -3.64 8.85 -7.07
CA GLU A 198 -3.44 10.24 -6.63
C GLU A 198 -4.65 11.17 -6.91
N ARG A 199 -5.66 10.71 -7.66
CA ARG A 199 -6.77 11.54 -8.19
C ARG A 199 -8.09 11.15 -7.53
N LYS A 200 -8.41 9.86 -7.52
CA LYS A 200 -9.70 9.31 -7.08
C LYS A 200 -9.53 8.21 -6.04
N VAL A 201 -10.58 8.05 -5.25
CA VAL A 201 -10.80 6.94 -4.32
C VAL A 201 -12.18 6.35 -4.63
N HIS A 202 -12.31 5.04 -4.49
CA HIS A 202 -13.58 4.33 -4.57
C HIS A 202 -13.65 3.34 -3.41
N VAL A 203 -14.82 3.19 -2.81
CA VAL A 203 -15.08 2.30 -1.67
C VAL A 203 -16.41 1.57 -1.91
N ASP A 204 -16.37 0.24 -1.93
CA ASP A 204 -17.57 -0.58 -1.83
C ASP A 204 -18.00 -0.63 -0.36
N SER A 205 -18.99 0.18 0.00
CA SER A 205 -19.47 0.28 1.38
C SER A 205 -20.16 -1.00 1.90
N GLU A 206 -20.58 -1.94 1.04
CA GLU A 206 -21.10 -3.23 1.49
C GLU A 206 -19.94 -4.15 1.88
N LEU A 207 -18.97 -4.35 0.99
CA LEU A 207 -17.79 -5.18 1.24
C LEU A 207 -16.96 -4.63 2.41
N TRP A 208 -16.82 -3.30 2.47
CA TRP A 208 -16.12 -2.61 3.55
C TRP A 208 -16.68 -2.95 4.93
N ARG A 209 -18.02 -2.91 5.07
CA ARG A 209 -18.72 -3.28 6.31
C ARG A 209 -18.76 -4.79 6.54
N ARG A 210 -18.98 -5.61 5.50
CA ARG A 210 -19.03 -7.08 5.58
C ARG A 210 -17.74 -7.66 6.17
N TYR A 211 -16.60 -7.11 5.79
CA TYR A 211 -15.28 -7.57 6.25
C TYR A 211 -14.73 -6.77 7.44
N SER A 212 -15.54 -5.90 8.06
CA SER A 212 -15.16 -5.07 9.22
C SER A 212 -13.81 -4.37 9.04
N LEU A 213 -13.52 -3.90 7.83
CA LEU A 213 -12.23 -3.29 7.52
C LEU A 213 -12.11 -1.96 8.26
N THR A 214 -11.11 -1.83 9.13
CA THR A 214 -10.87 -0.56 9.83
C THR A 214 -9.87 0.31 9.07
N LEU A 215 -10.27 1.55 8.85
CA LEU A 215 -9.45 2.65 8.33
C LEU A 215 -9.39 3.70 9.44
N ASP A 216 -8.80 3.36 10.59
CA ASP A 216 -8.88 4.15 11.84
C ASP A 216 -8.27 5.56 11.76
N ARG A 217 -7.80 6.00 10.58
CA ARG A 217 -7.10 7.27 10.32
C ARG A 217 -7.40 7.93 8.98
N ILE A 218 -8.37 7.47 8.19
CA ILE A 218 -8.52 7.89 6.79
C ILE A 218 -9.85 8.57 6.47
N ALA A 219 -9.75 9.72 5.79
CA ALA A 219 -10.92 10.42 5.26
C ALA A 219 -11.43 9.72 4.01
N TYR A 220 -12.65 9.23 4.08
CA TYR A 220 -13.49 9.17 2.89
C TYR A 220 -14.09 10.57 2.69
N LEU A 221 -13.49 11.37 1.79
CA LEU A 221 -14.18 12.52 1.23
C LEU A 221 -15.18 12.00 0.19
N ASP A 222 -16.39 11.73 0.65
CA ASP A 222 -17.56 11.58 -0.22
C ASP A 222 -17.87 12.94 -0.86
N GLN A 223 -17.05 13.34 -1.84
CA GLN A 223 -17.50 14.34 -2.79
C GLN A 223 -18.50 13.65 -3.70
N GLY A 224 -19.73 13.61 -3.21
CA GLY A 224 -20.89 13.25 -4.00
C GLY A 224 -20.82 14.04 -5.29
N VAL A 225 -20.60 13.33 -6.39
CA VAL A 225 -20.78 13.86 -7.73
C VAL A 225 -22.27 14.09 -7.86
N GLY A 226 -22.70 15.29 -7.46
CA GLY A 226 -24.06 15.74 -7.66
C GLY A 226 -24.37 15.63 -9.15
N ASN A 227 -25.57 15.14 -9.45
CA ASN A 227 -26.10 15.21 -10.81
C ASN A 227 -26.07 16.68 -11.25
N THR A 228 -25.21 16.99 -12.21
CA THR A 228 -25.31 18.20 -13.03
C THR A 228 -25.84 17.79 -14.39
N GLU A 229 -27.17 17.68 -14.46
CA GLU A 229 -27.92 18.19 -15.61
C GLU A 229 -28.36 19.62 -15.27
#